data_AF-A0A957V076-F1
#
_entry.id   AF-A0A957V076-F1
#
_cell.length_a   1.000
_cell.length_b   1.000
_cell.length_c   1.000
_cell.angle_alpha   90.00
_cell.angle_beta   90.00
_cell.angle_gamma   90.00
#
_symmetry.space_group_name_H-M   'P 1'
#
loop_
_entity.id
_entity.type
_entity.pdbx_description
1 polymer ?
#
loop_
_entity_poly.entity_id
_entity_poly.type
_entity_poly.pdbx_seq_one_letter_code
_entity_poly.pdbx_strand_id
1 'polypeptide(L)'
;MKRIGVFTSGGDAQGMNAALRAVVRAGLDRGAEVFAIYEGYQGLVNGGDYIRPIGWNAVGGILQMGGTIIGTARSAEFRTREGRVRAAYNLIKNGIDGLVVIGGDGSLTGADVLRSEWPGILDELRQDGQIDEDEYARYPHLAIVGLVGSIDNDMWGTDITIGADSALHRITYAVDCISSTAASHQRAFVVEVMGRNSGYLALMSALATGADWALIPESPPDVENWEDKMCEVLSAGRKAGRRDSIVIVAEGAIDRNGNEISADYVCKVLAERLHEDVRVTILGHVQRGGAPSSYDRTMSTLVGVAAVEEILGATADSTPQLIGMKGNRVTRLPLMECVEKTRAINAAIRERNFAQAMELRGRGFQESFRILRTLVRALPHEPKPGQRRLNLAVMTASAPAPGMNTAVRAAVRFGLDRGHHMLGINNSFLGLIENDIREFGWMDVDHWASMGGSELGTNRHVPVGKDFYAIA
;
A
#
# COMPACT_ATOMS: atom_id res chain seq x y z
N MET A 1 25.60 22.62 16.89
CA MET A 1 24.31 21.91 17.06
C MET A 1 23.87 21.49 15.67
N LYS A 2 23.55 20.21 15.42
CA LYS A 2 23.08 19.78 14.09
C LYS A 2 21.66 20.30 13.85
N ARG A 3 21.37 20.77 12.64
CA ARG A 3 20.02 21.24 12.27
C ARG A 3 19.46 20.35 11.16
N ILE A 4 18.24 19.86 11.38
CA ILE A 4 17.55 18.97 10.46
C ILE A 4 16.42 19.73 9.77
N GLY A 5 16.42 19.78 8.45
CA GLY A 5 15.27 20.19 7.66
C GLY A 5 14.36 18.99 7.39
N VAL A 6 13.04 19.17 7.51
CA VAL A 6 12.04 18.16 7.13
C VAL A 6 10.97 18.79 6.25
N PHE A 7 10.62 18.10 5.16
CA PHE A 7 9.47 18.47 4.33
C PHE A 7 8.72 17.26 3.78
N THR A 8 7.48 17.53 3.40
CA THR A 8 6.65 16.64 2.58
C THR A 8 6.63 17.12 1.14
N SER A 9 6.73 16.20 0.18
CA SER A 9 6.69 16.52 -1.25
C SER A 9 5.99 15.43 -2.04
N GLY A 10 5.35 15.82 -3.15
CA GLY A 10 4.55 14.93 -3.98
C GLY A 10 3.08 14.91 -3.55
N GLY A 11 2.35 13.87 -3.97
CA GLY A 11 0.97 13.66 -3.52
C GLY A 11 0.97 13.32 -2.03
N ASP A 12 0.03 13.90 -1.27
CA ASP A 12 -0.09 13.60 0.14
C ASP A 12 -0.59 12.16 0.37
N ALA A 13 -0.25 11.63 1.54
CA ALA A 13 -0.64 10.31 1.98
C ALA A 13 -0.88 10.32 3.49
N GLN A 14 -1.89 9.57 3.94
CA GLN A 14 -2.26 9.52 5.35
C GLN A 14 -1.12 8.87 6.15
N GLY A 15 -0.57 9.60 7.13
CA GLY A 15 0.59 9.14 7.92
C GLY A 15 1.83 10.02 7.73
N MET A 16 1.86 10.91 6.74
CA MET A 16 2.92 11.92 6.61
C MET A 16 3.05 12.79 7.87
N ASN A 17 1.94 13.20 8.49
CA ASN A 17 1.96 13.90 9.77
C ASN A 17 2.54 13.07 10.92
N ALA A 18 2.33 11.75 10.92
CA ALA A 18 2.90 10.85 11.92
C ALA A 18 4.42 10.74 11.77
N ALA A 19 4.91 10.63 10.53
CA ALA A 19 6.34 10.67 10.22
C ALA A 19 6.96 12.03 10.58
N LEU A 20 6.35 13.14 10.16
CA LEU A 20 6.78 14.50 10.52
C LEU A 20 6.88 14.67 12.03
N ARG A 21 5.83 14.28 12.77
CA ARG A 21 5.81 14.35 14.23
C ARG A 21 6.96 13.55 14.84
N ALA A 22 7.23 12.36 14.33
CA ALA A 22 8.31 11.52 14.81
C ALA A 22 9.68 12.15 14.54
N VAL A 23 9.91 12.68 13.35
CA VAL A 23 11.15 13.39 13.00
C VAL A 23 11.39 14.59 13.92
N VAL A 24 10.37 15.42 14.12
CA VAL A 24 10.47 16.60 15.01
C VAL A 24 10.77 16.18 16.45
N ARG A 25 10.00 15.25 17.02
CA ARG A 25 10.19 14.86 18.42
C ARG A 25 11.50 14.11 18.66
N ALA A 26 11.86 13.19 17.77
CA ALA A 26 13.11 12.43 17.90
C ALA A 26 14.34 13.30 17.68
N GLY A 27 14.27 14.29 16.78
CA GLY A 27 15.34 15.26 16.55
C GLY A 27 15.58 16.13 17.77
N LEU A 28 14.53 16.73 18.32
CA LEU A 28 14.60 17.54 19.53
C LEU A 28 15.10 16.73 20.74
N ASP A 29 14.62 15.49 20.91
CA ASP A 29 15.05 14.56 21.97
C ASP A 29 16.55 14.24 21.89
N ARG A 30 17.11 14.16 20.67
CA ARG A 30 18.54 13.95 20.42
C ARG A 30 19.36 15.23 20.41
N GLY A 31 18.78 16.37 20.81
CA GLY A 31 19.47 17.66 20.91
C GLY A 31 19.75 18.34 19.56
N ALA A 32 19.05 17.96 18.49
CA ALA A 32 19.08 18.68 17.22
C ALA A 32 18.02 19.80 17.20
N GLU A 33 18.28 20.87 16.45
CA GLU A 33 17.21 21.80 16.06
C GLU A 33 16.51 21.25 14.81
N VAL A 34 15.18 21.32 14.75
CA VAL A 34 14.41 20.84 13.61
C VAL A 34 13.69 21.99 12.93
N PHE A 35 13.77 22.06 11.62
CA PHE A 35 13.14 23.05 10.76
C PHE A 35 12.10 22.38 9.87
N ALA A 36 10.87 22.89 9.89
CA ALA A 36 9.86 22.54 8.91
C ALA A 36 10.05 23.41 7.66
N ILE A 37 10.11 22.77 6.50
CA ILE A 37 10.11 23.42 5.20
C ILE A 37 8.71 23.23 4.60
N TYR A 38 7.97 24.32 4.50
CA TYR A 38 6.58 24.34 4.06
C TYR A 38 6.45 24.24 2.54
N GLU A 39 5.35 23.69 2.03
CA GLU A 39 5.08 23.59 0.59
C GLU A 39 6.15 22.82 -0.21
N GLY A 40 6.87 21.91 0.46
CA GLY A 40 7.87 21.05 -0.13
C GLY A 40 9.01 21.81 -0.83
N TYR A 41 9.36 21.37 -2.04
CA TYR A 41 10.44 22.01 -2.80
C TYR A 41 10.17 23.47 -3.13
N GLN A 42 8.90 23.89 -3.25
CA GLN A 42 8.62 25.29 -3.54
C GLN A 42 9.01 26.18 -2.37
N GLY A 43 8.68 25.80 -1.14
CA GLY A 43 9.12 26.56 0.03
C GLY A 43 10.63 26.48 0.26
N LEU A 44 11.27 25.38 -0.14
CA LEU A 44 12.73 25.27 -0.13
C LEU A 44 13.39 26.32 -1.04
N VAL A 45 12.85 26.51 -2.26
CA VAL A 45 13.31 27.55 -3.19
C VAL A 45 12.96 28.96 -2.71
N ASN A 46 11.76 29.15 -2.17
CA ASN A 46 11.30 30.46 -1.70
C ASN A 46 12.07 30.97 -0.48
N GLY A 47 12.48 30.07 0.43
CA GLY A 47 13.20 30.43 1.65
C GLY A 47 12.37 31.27 2.62
N GLY A 48 13.06 32.04 3.48
CA GLY A 48 12.44 32.94 4.45
C GLY A 48 11.41 32.25 5.33
N ASP A 49 10.19 32.78 5.35
CA ASP A 49 9.06 32.25 6.11
C ASP A 49 8.61 30.83 5.70
N TYR A 50 9.12 30.25 4.62
CA TYR A 50 8.84 28.85 4.30
C TYR A 50 9.75 27.86 5.03
N ILE A 51 10.84 28.31 5.67
CA ILE A 51 11.76 27.47 6.42
C ILE A 51 11.78 27.97 7.86
N ARG A 52 11.10 27.26 8.77
CA ARG A 52 10.91 27.71 10.16
C ARG A 52 11.32 26.65 11.16
N PRO A 53 11.93 27.04 12.29
CA PRO A 53 12.12 26.11 13.40
C PRO A 53 10.76 25.59 13.88
N ILE A 54 10.67 24.29 14.13
CA ILE A 54 9.46 23.63 14.60
C ILE A 54 9.70 23.00 15.98
N GLY A 55 8.90 23.44 16.95
CA GLY A 55 9.03 23.01 18.34
C GLY A 55 8.19 21.79 18.70
N TRP A 56 8.45 21.21 19.88
CA TRP A 56 7.77 20.02 20.39
C TRP A 56 6.23 20.10 20.37
N ASN A 57 5.70 21.27 20.73
CA ASN A 57 4.26 21.51 20.82
C ASN A 57 3.59 21.70 19.45
N ALA A 58 4.33 22.14 18.43
CA ALA A 58 3.80 22.39 17.09
C ALA A 58 3.36 21.10 16.38
N VAL A 59 3.90 19.95 16.78
CA VAL A 59 3.50 18.62 16.30
C VAL A 59 2.62 17.86 17.31
N GLY A 60 2.03 18.58 18.28
CA GLY A 60 1.02 18.03 19.18
C GLY A 60 -0.31 17.79 18.43
N GLY A 61 -0.94 16.64 18.65
CA GLY A 61 -2.29 16.36 18.11
C GLY A 61 -2.36 16.05 16.61
N ILE A 62 -1.25 16.04 15.87
CA ILE A 62 -1.27 15.79 14.41
C ILE A 62 -1.23 14.32 14.01
N LEU A 63 -1.07 13.39 14.97
CA LEU A 63 -0.90 11.96 14.70
C LEU A 63 -2.08 11.35 13.92
N GLN A 64 -3.30 11.81 14.21
CA GLN A 64 -4.53 11.37 13.58
C GLN A 64 -5.00 12.26 12.42
N MET A 65 -4.23 13.29 12.06
CA MET A 65 -4.59 14.18 10.95
C MET A 65 -4.16 13.58 9.62
N GLY A 66 -5.08 13.60 8.64
CA GLY A 66 -4.78 13.29 7.24
C GLY A 66 -3.89 14.35 6.58
N GLY A 67 -3.40 14.05 5.38
CA GLY A 67 -2.54 14.94 4.60
C GLY A 67 -1.23 15.30 5.30
N THR A 68 -0.77 16.53 5.10
CA THR A 68 0.44 17.09 5.71
C THR A 68 0.19 18.52 6.22
N ILE A 69 0.52 18.79 7.49
CA ILE A 69 0.36 20.11 8.11
C ILE A 69 1.37 21.15 7.62
N ILE A 70 2.44 20.72 6.95
CA ILE A 70 3.45 21.60 6.36
C ILE A 70 3.26 21.77 4.85
N GLY A 71 2.17 21.24 4.29
CA GLY A 71 1.84 21.39 2.89
C GLY A 71 2.76 20.62 1.95
N THR A 72 2.41 20.64 0.66
CA THR A 72 3.20 20.03 -0.41
C THR A 72 2.81 20.71 -1.71
N ALA A 73 3.77 21.33 -2.40
CA ALA A 73 3.54 21.98 -3.67
C ALA A 73 4.47 21.42 -4.76
N ARG A 74 3.98 21.43 -6.00
CA ARG A 74 4.83 21.21 -7.17
C ARG A 74 5.71 22.44 -7.36
N SER A 75 7.00 22.23 -7.55
CA SER A 75 7.94 23.31 -7.86
C SER A 75 8.51 23.14 -9.26
N ALA A 76 8.14 24.05 -10.17
CA ALA A 76 8.76 24.14 -11.48
C ALA A 76 10.19 24.72 -11.37
N GLU A 77 10.37 25.69 -10.48
CA GLU A 77 11.67 26.36 -10.25
C GLU A 77 12.74 25.39 -9.77
N PHE A 78 12.41 24.46 -8.86
CA PHE A 78 13.39 23.47 -8.38
C PHE A 78 13.90 22.52 -9.48
N ARG A 79 13.20 22.42 -10.62
CA ARG A 79 13.70 21.65 -11.77
C ARG A 79 14.84 22.37 -12.49
N THR A 80 14.96 23.69 -12.35
CA THR A 80 16.07 24.45 -12.91
C THR A 80 17.26 24.47 -11.95
N ARG A 81 18.46 24.68 -12.51
CA ARG A 81 19.69 24.77 -11.71
C ARG A 81 19.63 25.96 -10.76
N GLU A 82 19.14 27.10 -11.21
CA GLU A 82 19.00 28.33 -10.45
C GLU A 82 18.05 28.17 -9.26
N GLY A 83 16.96 27.40 -9.43
CA GLY A 83 16.09 27.03 -8.32
C GLY A 83 16.81 26.18 -7.27
N ARG A 84 17.63 25.20 -7.70
CA ARG A 84 18.42 24.37 -6.78
C ARG A 84 19.52 25.15 -6.07
N VAL A 85 20.16 26.11 -6.75
CA VAL A 85 21.13 27.03 -6.14
C VAL A 85 20.45 27.87 -5.05
N ARG A 86 19.26 28.45 -5.33
CA ARG A 86 18.47 29.16 -4.30
C ARG A 86 18.06 28.26 -3.13
N ALA A 87 17.63 27.03 -3.42
CA ALA A 87 17.30 26.06 -2.38
C ALA A 87 18.49 25.74 -1.46
N ALA A 88 19.66 25.48 -2.02
CA ALA A 88 20.88 25.22 -1.26
C ALA A 88 21.29 26.45 -0.43
N TYR A 89 21.25 27.64 -1.03
CA TYR A 89 21.51 28.90 -0.33
C TYR A 89 20.60 29.05 0.90
N ASN A 90 19.29 28.81 0.74
CA ASN A 90 18.34 28.92 1.85
C ASN A 90 18.62 27.89 2.97
N LEU A 91 19.04 26.66 2.63
CA LEU A 91 19.45 25.66 3.61
C LEU A 91 20.68 26.13 4.39
N ILE A 92 21.71 26.61 3.69
CA ILE A 92 22.96 27.12 4.29
C ILE A 92 22.70 28.29 5.24
N LYS A 93 21.86 29.26 4.82
CA LYS A 93 21.50 30.41 5.66
C LYS A 93 20.70 30.04 6.90
N ASN A 94 19.99 28.92 6.88
CA ASN A 94 19.34 28.35 8.06
C ASN A 94 20.25 27.39 8.85
N GLY A 95 21.46 27.13 8.35
CA GLY A 95 22.43 26.20 8.91
C GLY A 95 22.00 24.74 8.87
N ILE A 96 21.21 24.37 7.87
CA ILE A 96 20.67 23.02 7.66
C ILE A 96 21.58 22.27 6.70
N ASP A 97 22.16 21.18 7.18
CA ASP A 97 23.01 20.24 6.44
C ASP A 97 22.49 18.80 6.45
N GLY A 98 21.37 18.55 7.14
CA GLY A 98 20.66 17.27 7.14
C GLY A 98 19.21 17.44 6.70
N LEU A 99 18.77 16.67 5.71
CA LEU A 99 17.44 16.77 5.12
C LEU A 99 16.68 15.44 5.21
N VAL A 100 15.52 15.45 5.86
CA VAL A 100 14.57 14.33 5.87
C VAL A 100 13.44 14.63 4.88
N VAL A 101 13.33 13.80 3.84
CA VAL A 101 12.35 13.98 2.76
C VAL A 101 11.25 12.95 2.89
N ILE A 102 10.00 13.40 3.04
CA ILE A 102 8.82 12.53 3.13
C ILE A 102 8.03 12.66 1.81
N GLY A 103 8.08 11.67 0.94
CA GLY A 103 7.41 11.77 -0.35
C GLY A 103 7.55 10.55 -1.26
N GLY A 104 7.11 10.69 -2.50
CA GLY A 104 7.23 9.65 -3.52
C GLY A 104 8.62 9.55 -4.14
N ASP A 105 8.79 8.61 -5.07
CA ASP A 105 10.02 8.34 -5.83
C ASP A 105 10.62 9.60 -6.49
N GLY A 106 9.78 10.44 -7.09
CA GLY A 106 10.20 11.69 -7.73
C GLY A 106 10.76 12.71 -6.73
N SER A 107 10.18 12.78 -5.54
CA SER A 107 10.67 13.67 -4.48
C SER A 107 12.01 13.20 -3.93
N LEU A 108 12.17 11.89 -3.73
CA LEU A 108 13.44 11.30 -3.28
C LEU A 108 14.55 11.44 -4.34
N THR A 109 14.20 11.30 -5.62
CA THR A 109 15.13 11.58 -6.73
C THR A 109 15.61 13.03 -6.68
N GLY A 110 14.68 13.99 -6.56
CA GLY A 110 15.04 15.42 -6.55
C GLY A 110 15.99 15.78 -5.38
N ALA A 111 15.86 15.06 -4.27
CA ALA A 111 16.71 15.24 -3.10
C ALA A 111 18.14 14.81 -3.42
N ASP A 112 18.32 13.61 -4.00
CA ASP A 112 19.64 13.12 -4.37
C ASP A 112 20.31 13.95 -5.49
N VAL A 113 19.53 14.52 -6.42
CA VAL A 113 20.05 15.48 -7.40
C VAL A 113 20.63 16.71 -6.70
N LEU A 114 19.90 17.32 -5.76
CA LEU A 114 20.40 18.46 -5.00
C LEU A 114 21.67 18.12 -4.21
N ARG A 115 21.69 16.94 -3.58
CA ARG A 115 22.87 16.43 -2.85
C ARG A 115 24.09 16.28 -3.75
N SER A 116 23.91 15.62 -4.89
CA SER A 116 25.00 15.33 -5.83
C SER A 116 25.55 16.61 -6.44
N GLU A 117 24.69 17.60 -6.64
CA GLU A 117 25.06 18.92 -7.13
C GLU A 117 25.64 19.86 -6.06
N TRP A 118 25.54 19.50 -4.77
CA TRP A 118 25.87 20.36 -3.62
C TRP A 118 27.27 20.97 -3.67
N PRO A 119 28.37 20.22 -3.93
CA PRO A 119 29.71 20.80 -3.93
C PRO A 119 29.88 21.89 -5.00
N GLY A 120 29.34 21.66 -6.21
CA GLY A 120 29.40 22.66 -7.28
C GLY A 120 28.52 23.88 -7.00
N ILE A 121 27.40 23.70 -6.29
CA ILE A 121 26.55 24.83 -5.86
C ILE A 121 27.27 25.65 -4.78
N LEU A 122 27.99 25.02 -3.85
CA LEU A 122 28.78 25.74 -2.85
C LEU A 122 29.87 26.60 -3.48
N ASP A 123 30.59 26.05 -4.46
CA ASP A 123 31.64 26.79 -5.18
C ASP A 123 31.06 28.02 -5.90
N GLU A 124 29.90 27.87 -6.54
CA GLU A 124 29.15 28.95 -7.21
C GLU A 124 28.73 30.03 -6.20
N LEU A 125 28.07 29.66 -5.11
CA LEU A 125 27.63 30.61 -4.07
C LEU A 125 28.80 31.35 -3.41
N ARG A 126 29.96 30.69 -3.26
CA ARG A 126 31.18 31.30 -2.72
C ARG A 126 31.79 32.29 -3.71
N GLN A 127 31.88 31.93 -4.99
CA GLN A 127 32.40 32.82 -6.04
C GLN A 127 31.54 34.08 -6.21
N ASP A 128 30.22 33.92 -6.09
CA ASP A 128 29.26 35.03 -6.15
C ASP A 128 29.21 35.87 -4.86
N GLY A 129 29.97 35.50 -3.82
CA GLY A 129 29.99 36.20 -2.54
C GLY A 129 28.69 36.09 -1.72
N GLN A 130 27.84 35.11 -2.04
CA GLN A 130 26.57 34.88 -1.33
C GLN A 130 26.78 34.15 0.00
N ILE A 131 27.85 33.35 0.10
CA ILE A 131 28.27 32.68 1.34
C ILE A 131 29.72 33.03 1.68
N ASP A 132 30.04 33.06 2.97
CA ASP A 132 31.41 33.29 3.46
C ASP A 132 32.22 31.98 3.59
N GLU A 133 33.52 32.12 3.91
CA GLU A 133 34.42 30.98 4.09
C GLU A 133 34.01 30.07 5.26
N ASP A 134 33.42 30.63 6.31
CA ASP A 134 32.99 29.88 7.48
C ASP A 134 31.76 29.03 7.15
N GLU A 135 30.80 29.58 6.39
CA GLU A 135 29.63 28.88 5.87
C GLU A 135 30.04 27.78 4.89
N TYR A 136 30.96 28.07 3.97
CA TYR A 136 31.50 27.09 3.03
C TYR A 136 32.18 25.91 3.75
N ALA A 137 33.00 26.20 4.77
CA ALA A 137 33.69 25.17 5.55
C ALA A 137 32.76 24.37 6.47
N ARG A 138 31.67 24.98 6.95
CA ARG A 138 30.75 24.35 7.91
C ARG A 138 29.77 23.39 7.27
N TYR A 139 29.37 23.62 6.02
CA TYR A 139 28.36 22.81 5.33
C TYR A 139 28.87 22.14 4.04
N PRO A 140 30.01 21.39 4.08
CA PRO A 140 30.67 20.89 2.88
C PRO A 140 29.87 19.79 2.16
N HIS A 141 28.88 19.19 2.82
CA HIS A 141 28.00 18.18 2.26
C HIS A 141 26.58 18.31 2.80
N LEU A 142 25.62 17.81 2.02
CA LEU A 142 24.23 17.65 2.43
C LEU A 142 23.96 16.18 2.72
N ALA A 143 23.53 15.87 3.95
CA ALA A 143 23.04 14.54 4.29
C ALA A 143 21.55 14.44 3.93
N ILE A 144 21.12 13.30 3.39
CA ILE A 144 19.73 13.07 2.99
C ILE A 144 19.25 11.71 3.48
N VAL A 145 18.04 11.69 4.04
CA VAL A 145 17.29 10.48 4.36
C VAL A 145 15.89 10.56 3.78
N GLY A 146 15.47 9.49 3.09
CA GLY A 146 14.17 9.38 2.44
C GLY A 146 13.17 8.55 3.23
N LEU A 147 11.94 9.06 3.35
CA LEU A 147 10.76 8.33 3.80
C LEU A 147 9.73 8.29 2.67
N VAL A 148 9.20 7.11 2.38
CA VAL A 148 8.29 6.93 1.25
C VAL A 148 6.85 7.22 1.65
N GLY A 149 6.37 8.41 1.31
CA GLY A 149 4.97 8.82 1.44
C GLY A 149 4.21 8.62 0.13
N SER A 150 3.43 7.53 0.03
CA SER A 150 2.65 7.19 -1.16
C SER A 150 1.54 6.22 -0.79
N ILE A 151 0.34 6.40 -1.36
CA ILE A 151 -0.74 5.41 -1.25
C ILE A 151 -0.53 4.23 -2.22
N ASP A 152 0.26 4.43 -3.26
CA ASP A 152 0.34 3.53 -4.42
C ASP A 152 1.09 2.21 -4.09
N ASN A 153 1.85 2.20 -2.98
CA ASN A 153 2.78 1.14 -2.58
C ASN A 153 3.69 0.65 -3.72
N ASP A 154 4.22 1.62 -4.48
CA ASP A 154 4.92 1.37 -5.72
C ASP A 154 6.45 1.39 -5.61
N MET A 155 6.99 1.69 -4.42
CA MET A 155 8.42 1.87 -4.18
C MET A 155 9.12 0.56 -3.80
N TRP A 156 10.15 0.19 -4.55
CA TRP A 156 11.02 -0.92 -4.21
C TRP A 156 11.84 -0.62 -2.95
N GLY A 157 12.07 -1.63 -2.12
CA GLY A 157 12.88 -1.53 -0.90
C GLY A 157 12.07 -1.40 0.38
N THR A 158 10.76 -1.22 0.29
CA THR A 158 9.83 -1.30 1.43
C THR A 158 8.66 -2.21 1.08
N ASP A 159 8.22 -3.03 2.04
CA ASP A 159 7.04 -3.90 1.88
C ASP A 159 5.75 -3.08 1.84
N ILE A 160 5.75 -1.91 2.49
CA ILE A 160 4.62 -0.99 2.55
C ILE A 160 5.09 0.47 2.66
N THR A 161 4.45 1.36 1.91
CA THR A 161 4.68 2.81 1.94
C THR A 161 3.73 3.50 2.91
N ILE A 162 4.11 4.68 3.40
CA ILE A 162 3.27 5.51 4.29
C ILE A 162 2.01 5.92 3.53
N GLY A 163 0.86 5.47 4.03
CA GLY A 163 -0.48 5.76 3.53
C GLY A 163 -1.11 4.65 2.70
N ALA A 164 -0.36 3.60 2.33
CA ALA A 164 -0.90 2.50 1.54
C ALA A 164 -1.98 1.71 2.31
N ASP A 165 -1.77 1.43 3.60
CA ASP A 165 -2.77 0.74 4.43
C ASP A 165 -4.01 1.62 4.66
N SER A 166 -3.82 2.91 4.88
CA SER A 166 -4.92 3.87 5.02
C SER A 166 -5.77 3.95 3.75
N ALA A 167 -5.14 4.03 2.58
CA ALA A 167 -5.84 4.03 1.30
C ALA A 167 -6.57 2.72 1.06
N LEU A 168 -5.93 1.57 1.31
CA LEU A 168 -6.57 0.27 1.25
C LEU A 168 -7.82 0.22 2.13
N HIS A 169 -7.73 0.70 3.38
CA HIS A 169 -8.87 0.75 4.28
C HIS A 169 -10.01 1.65 3.76
N ARG A 170 -9.70 2.76 3.08
CA ARG A 170 -10.73 3.60 2.41
C ARG A 170 -11.40 2.86 1.26
N ILE A 171 -10.63 2.11 0.45
CA ILE A 171 -11.17 1.31 -0.65
C ILE A 171 -12.08 0.22 -0.10
N THR A 172 -11.60 -0.57 0.87
CA THR A 172 -12.40 -1.64 1.49
C THR A 172 -13.70 -1.10 2.06
N TYR A 173 -13.66 0.01 2.81
CA TYR A 173 -14.87 0.64 3.34
C TYR A 173 -15.86 1.05 2.24
N ALA A 174 -15.37 1.66 1.15
CA ALA A 174 -16.24 2.06 0.05
C ALA A 174 -16.87 0.85 -0.65
N VAL A 175 -16.09 -0.21 -0.88
CA VAL A 175 -16.57 -1.44 -1.50
C VAL A 175 -17.59 -2.15 -0.61
N ASP A 176 -17.39 -2.19 0.71
CA ASP A 176 -18.37 -2.73 1.66
C ASP A 176 -19.70 -1.95 1.61
N CYS A 177 -19.64 -0.62 1.53
CA CYS A 177 -20.84 0.20 1.32
C CYS A 177 -21.53 -0.14 -0.01
N ILE A 178 -20.76 -0.33 -1.09
CA ILE A 178 -21.30 -0.69 -2.42
C ILE A 178 -21.93 -2.09 -2.40
N SER A 179 -21.28 -3.08 -1.80
CA SER A 179 -21.77 -4.47 -1.78
C SER A 179 -23.15 -4.58 -1.14
N SER A 180 -23.45 -3.79 -0.10
CA SER A 180 -24.77 -3.78 0.53
C SER A 180 -25.92 -3.42 -0.43
N THR A 181 -25.71 -2.45 -1.32
CA THR A 181 -26.69 -2.05 -2.33
C THR A 181 -26.63 -2.96 -3.57
N ALA A 182 -25.44 -3.47 -3.91
CA ALA A 182 -25.25 -4.41 -5.01
C ALA A 182 -26.03 -5.71 -4.77
N ALA A 183 -25.92 -6.30 -3.57
CA ALA A 183 -26.62 -7.52 -3.20
C ALA A 183 -28.16 -7.35 -3.15
N SER A 184 -28.63 -6.14 -2.81
CA SER A 184 -30.06 -5.80 -2.75
C SER A 184 -30.70 -5.74 -4.13
N HIS A 185 -29.99 -5.22 -5.12
CA HIS A 185 -30.48 -5.07 -6.50
C HIS A 185 -29.97 -6.13 -7.48
N GLN A 186 -29.20 -7.11 -6.98
CA GLN A 186 -28.50 -8.09 -7.79
C GLN A 186 -27.67 -7.49 -8.93
N ARG A 187 -26.92 -6.43 -8.64
CA ARG A 187 -26.15 -5.66 -9.64
C ARG A 187 -24.69 -6.06 -9.72
N ALA A 188 -24.08 -5.70 -10.84
CA ALA A 188 -22.63 -5.70 -10.99
C ALA A 188 -22.07 -4.28 -10.80
N PHE A 189 -20.92 -4.16 -10.13
CA PHE A 189 -20.21 -2.91 -9.94
C PHE A 189 -18.78 -3.03 -10.45
N VAL A 190 -18.35 -1.99 -11.17
CA VAL A 190 -16.95 -1.78 -11.55
C VAL A 190 -16.41 -0.65 -10.68
N VAL A 191 -15.42 -0.95 -9.84
CA VAL A 191 -14.83 0.00 -8.90
C VAL A 191 -13.43 0.35 -9.34
N GLU A 192 -13.22 1.62 -9.70
CA GLU A 192 -11.89 2.14 -10.06
C GLU A 192 -11.14 2.60 -8.81
N VAL A 193 -9.91 2.12 -8.66
CA VAL A 193 -9.04 2.40 -7.52
C VAL A 193 -7.74 3.05 -7.96
N MET A 194 -7.20 3.93 -7.13
CA MET A 194 -5.91 4.58 -7.38
C MET A 194 -4.75 3.58 -7.25
N GLY A 195 -3.57 3.99 -7.70
CA GLY A 195 -2.34 3.20 -7.58
C GLY A 195 -1.27 3.56 -8.62
N ARG A 196 -1.53 4.57 -9.46
CA ARG A 196 -0.74 4.96 -10.62
C ARG A 196 -0.50 3.75 -11.52
N ASN A 197 0.77 3.32 -11.63
CA ASN A 197 1.18 2.16 -12.41
C ASN A 197 1.36 0.91 -11.53
N SER A 198 0.79 0.92 -10.33
CA SER A 198 0.76 -0.22 -9.43
C SER A 198 -0.66 -0.75 -9.21
N GLY A 199 -0.79 -2.06 -9.32
CA GLY A 199 -2.00 -2.79 -8.96
C GLY A 199 -2.07 -3.17 -7.49
N TYR A 200 -1.18 -2.70 -6.60
CA TYR A 200 -1.19 -3.12 -5.19
C TYR A 200 -2.52 -2.87 -4.50
N LEU A 201 -3.06 -1.65 -4.61
CA LEU A 201 -4.34 -1.30 -4.01
C LEU A 201 -5.48 -2.12 -4.60
N ALA A 202 -5.52 -2.32 -5.92
CA ALA A 202 -6.52 -3.17 -6.58
C ALA A 202 -6.44 -4.63 -6.15
N LEU A 203 -5.25 -5.21 -6.12
CA LEU A 203 -5.00 -6.59 -5.70
C LEU A 203 -5.41 -6.81 -4.24
N MET A 204 -4.92 -5.97 -3.34
CA MET A 204 -5.16 -6.13 -1.90
C MET A 204 -6.59 -5.81 -1.52
N SER A 205 -7.22 -4.81 -2.17
CA SER A 205 -8.65 -4.54 -1.94
C SER A 205 -9.52 -5.69 -2.44
N ALA A 206 -9.22 -6.27 -3.61
CA ALA A 206 -9.97 -7.43 -4.11
C ALA A 206 -9.88 -8.64 -3.17
N LEU A 207 -8.70 -8.87 -2.59
CA LEU A 207 -8.52 -9.90 -1.55
C LEU A 207 -9.34 -9.59 -0.30
N ALA A 208 -9.32 -8.35 0.16
CA ALA A 208 -9.99 -7.93 1.40
C ALA A 208 -11.52 -7.91 1.28
N THR A 209 -12.06 -7.53 0.12
CA THR A 209 -13.51 -7.37 -0.09
C THR A 209 -14.15 -8.63 -0.65
N GLY A 210 -13.35 -9.59 -1.12
CA GLY A 210 -13.86 -10.77 -1.81
C GLY A 210 -14.39 -10.46 -3.22
N ALA A 211 -13.84 -9.43 -3.87
CA ALA A 211 -14.21 -9.08 -5.25
C ALA A 211 -14.04 -10.28 -6.21
N ASP A 212 -14.80 -10.26 -7.29
CA ASP A 212 -14.92 -11.38 -8.22
C ASP A 212 -13.93 -11.32 -9.37
N TRP A 213 -13.33 -10.15 -9.57
CA TRP A 213 -12.28 -9.94 -10.56
C TRP A 213 -11.45 -8.71 -10.20
N ALA A 214 -10.17 -8.74 -10.57
CA ALA A 214 -9.28 -7.59 -10.45
C ALA A 214 -8.44 -7.42 -11.72
N LEU A 215 -8.30 -6.18 -12.18
CA LEU A 215 -7.46 -5.81 -13.32
C LEU A 215 -6.29 -4.97 -12.81
N ILE A 216 -5.07 -5.47 -13.02
CA ILE A 216 -3.83 -4.86 -12.55
C ILE A 216 -2.80 -4.72 -13.68
N PRO A 217 -1.99 -3.65 -13.70
CA PRO A 217 -0.96 -3.43 -14.72
C PRO A 217 0.16 -4.48 -14.70
N GLU A 218 0.46 -5.09 -13.55
CA GLU A 218 1.55 -6.06 -13.43
C GLU A 218 1.21 -7.43 -14.02
N SER A 219 -0.09 -7.74 -14.16
CA SER A 219 -0.55 -8.96 -14.80
C SER A 219 -1.81 -8.68 -15.63
N PRO A 220 -1.65 -8.07 -16.81
CA PRO A 220 -2.73 -7.92 -17.76
C PRO A 220 -3.39 -9.26 -18.10
N PRO A 221 -4.68 -9.26 -18.47
CA PRO A 221 -5.36 -10.49 -18.88
C PRO A 221 -4.59 -11.26 -19.95
N ASP A 222 -4.48 -12.58 -19.79
CA ASP A 222 -3.53 -13.41 -20.54
C ASP A 222 -4.07 -14.04 -21.82
N VAL A 223 -5.34 -13.82 -22.13
CA VAL A 223 -6.06 -14.34 -23.30
C VAL A 223 -6.63 -13.19 -24.14
N GLU A 224 -6.72 -13.36 -25.46
CA GLU A 224 -7.22 -12.31 -26.35
C GLU A 224 -8.70 -11.97 -26.10
N ASN A 225 -9.50 -12.96 -25.72
CA ASN A 225 -10.93 -12.82 -25.42
C ASN A 225 -11.19 -12.70 -23.91
N TRP A 226 -10.36 -11.95 -23.19
CA TRP A 226 -10.45 -11.85 -21.74
C TRP A 226 -11.77 -11.26 -21.26
N GLU A 227 -12.40 -10.42 -22.09
CA GLU A 227 -13.73 -9.86 -21.85
C GLU A 227 -14.78 -10.99 -21.75
N ASP A 228 -14.74 -11.94 -22.68
CA ASP A 228 -15.61 -13.13 -22.65
C ASP A 228 -15.30 -13.95 -21.42
N LYS A 229 -14.00 -14.14 -21.13
CA LYS A 229 -13.60 -14.95 -20.01
C LYS A 229 -14.07 -14.39 -18.67
N MET A 230 -13.98 -13.07 -18.51
CA MET A 230 -14.49 -12.37 -17.34
C MET A 230 -16.01 -12.52 -17.25
N CYS A 231 -16.76 -12.29 -18.33
CA CYS A 231 -18.21 -12.48 -18.35
C CYS A 231 -18.64 -13.93 -18.04
N GLU A 232 -17.94 -14.93 -18.58
CA GLU A 232 -18.17 -16.34 -18.27
C GLU A 232 -18.01 -16.62 -16.77
N VAL A 233 -16.92 -16.13 -16.17
CA VAL A 233 -16.63 -16.34 -14.74
C VAL A 233 -17.68 -15.65 -13.87
N LEU A 234 -18.05 -14.42 -14.18
CA LEU A 234 -19.10 -13.71 -13.43
C LEU A 234 -20.46 -14.41 -13.58
N SER A 235 -20.85 -14.79 -14.79
CA SER A 235 -22.11 -15.51 -15.05
C SER A 235 -22.15 -16.88 -14.35
N ALA A 236 -21.04 -17.62 -14.34
CA ALA A 236 -20.93 -18.87 -13.62
C ALA A 236 -21.07 -18.67 -12.10
N GLY A 237 -20.49 -17.61 -11.55
CA GLY A 237 -20.68 -17.23 -10.15
C GLY A 237 -22.13 -16.93 -9.80
N ARG A 238 -22.84 -16.18 -10.65
CA ARG A 238 -24.29 -15.91 -10.51
C ARG A 238 -25.10 -17.20 -10.49
N LYS A 239 -24.86 -18.10 -11.45
CA LYS A 239 -25.53 -19.41 -11.54
C LYS A 239 -25.24 -20.29 -10.32
N ALA A 240 -24.06 -20.16 -9.72
CA ALA A 240 -23.69 -20.86 -8.49
C ALA A 240 -24.36 -20.26 -7.23
N GLY A 241 -24.98 -19.08 -7.31
CA GLY A 241 -25.74 -18.46 -6.22
C GLY A 241 -25.23 -17.09 -5.77
N ARG A 242 -24.22 -16.52 -6.44
CA ARG A 242 -23.67 -15.20 -6.09
C ARG A 242 -24.69 -14.09 -6.35
N ARG A 243 -24.93 -13.25 -5.34
CA ARG A 243 -25.97 -12.21 -5.37
C ARG A 243 -25.54 -10.88 -5.97
N ASP A 244 -24.25 -10.60 -6.06
CA ASP A 244 -23.67 -9.40 -6.65
C ASP A 244 -22.36 -9.75 -7.37
N SER A 245 -21.87 -8.84 -8.21
CA SER A 245 -20.57 -8.99 -8.87
C SER A 245 -19.75 -7.72 -8.68
N ILE A 246 -18.54 -7.82 -8.15
CA ILE A 246 -17.64 -6.68 -7.96
C ILE A 246 -16.37 -6.90 -8.75
N VAL A 247 -16.08 -5.99 -9.68
CA VAL A 247 -14.84 -5.94 -10.46
C VAL A 247 -14.02 -4.74 -10.02
N ILE A 248 -12.81 -4.98 -9.55
CA ILE A 248 -11.88 -3.91 -9.17
C ILE A 248 -10.93 -3.62 -10.33
N VAL A 249 -10.80 -2.35 -10.70
CA VAL A 249 -9.96 -1.90 -11.80
C VAL A 249 -8.94 -0.91 -11.27
N ALA A 250 -7.65 -1.22 -11.38
CA ALA A 250 -6.60 -0.24 -11.09
C ALA A 250 -6.64 0.89 -12.12
N GLU A 251 -6.42 2.14 -11.71
CA GLU A 251 -6.39 3.30 -12.63
C GLU A 251 -5.33 3.15 -13.75
N GLY A 252 -4.26 2.39 -13.50
CA GLY A 252 -3.25 2.06 -14.49
C GLY A 252 -3.45 0.71 -15.20
N ALA A 253 -4.63 0.09 -15.13
CA ALA A 253 -4.87 -1.19 -15.78
C ALA A 253 -4.68 -1.12 -17.30
N ILE A 254 -3.98 -2.11 -17.86
CA ILE A 254 -3.70 -2.21 -19.29
C ILE A 254 -3.92 -3.64 -19.78
N ASP A 255 -4.14 -3.80 -21.09
CA ASP A 255 -4.11 -5.09 -21.78
C ASP A 255 -2.66 -5.49 -22.13
N ARG A 256 -2.49 -6.68 -22.74
CA ARG A 256 -1.16 -7.16 -23.18
C ARG A 256 -0.54 -6.36 -24.31
N ASN A 257 -1.35 -5.59 -25.04
CA ASN A 257 -0.89 -4.69 -26.09
C ASN A 257 -0.48 -3.32 -25.53
N GLY A 258 -0.72 -3.07 -24.24
CA GLY A 258 -0.47 -1.80 -23.57
C GLY A 258 -1.58 -0.76 -23.77
N ASN A 259 -2.76 -1.18 -24.24
CA ASN A 259 -3.93 -0.32 -24.28
C ASN A 259 -4.54 -0.22 -22.88
N GLU A 260 -4.99 0.97 -22.52
CA GLU A 260 -5.67 1.22 -21.24
C GLU A 260 -6.98 0.44 -21.14
N ILE A 261 -7.22 -0.16 -19.97
CA ILE A 261 -8.49 -0.79 -19.60
C ILE A 261 -9.19 0.09 -18.58
N SER A 262 -10.06 1.00 -19.06
CA SER A 262 -10.82 1.89 -18.18
C SER A 262 -12.01 1.20 -17.51
N ALA A 263 -12.43 1.71 -16.36
CA ALA A 263 -13.62 1.21 -15.67
C ALA A 263 -14.90 1.34 -16.52
N ASP A 264 -15.01 2.42 -17.30
CA ASP A 264 -16.12 2.64 -18.24
C ASP A 264 -16.14 1.59 -19.36
N TYR A 265 -14.97 1.20 -19.88
CA TYR A 265 -14.87 0.14 -20.88
C TYR A 265 -15.34 -1.21 -20.31
N VAL A 266 -14.85 -1.57 -19.12
CA VAL A 266 -15.27 -2.80 -18.42
C VAL A 266 -16.78 -2.79 -18.16
N CYS A 267 -17.34 -1.65 -17.74
CA CYS A 267 -18.78 -1.53 -17.52
C CYS A 267 -19.59 -1.77 -18.81
N LYS A 268 -19.17 -1.21 -19.94
CA LYS A 268 -19.83 -1.44 -21.24
C LYS A 268 -19.81 -2.91 -21.62
N VAL A 269 -18.65 -3.56 -21.52
CA VAL A 269 -18.47 -4.99 -21.78
C VAL A 269 -19.42 -5.83 -20.93
N LEU A 270 -19.47 -5.57 -19.62
CA LEU A 270 -20.34 -6.30 -18.71
C LEU A 270 -21.82 -6.08 -19.02
N ALA A 271 -22.24 -4.84 -19.30
CA ALA A 271 -23.62 -4.50 -19.60
C ALA A 271 -24.10 -5.16 -20.92
N GLU A 272 -23.25 -5.15 -21.95
CA GLU A 272 -23.55 -5.73 -23.26
C GLU A 272 -23.61 -7.26 -23.21
N ARG A 273 -22.66 -7.92 -22.53
CA ARG A 273 -22.53 -9.39 -22.56
C ARG A 273 -23.31 -10.12 -21.47
N LEU A 274 -23.49 -9.51 -20.30
CA LEU A 274 -24.28 -10.11 -19.21
C LEU A 274 -25.75 -9.71 -19.25
N HIS A 275 -26.10 -8.64 -19.98
CA HIS A 275 -27.44 -8.05 -19.98
C HIS A 275 -27.94 -7.68 -18.56
N GLU A 276 -27.02 -7.25 -17.68
CA GLU A 276 -27.28 -6.85 -16.30
C GLU A 276 -27.16 -5.32 -16.13
N ASP A 277 -27.75 -4.76 -15.07
CA ASP A 277 -27.53 -3.36 -14.67
C ASP A 277 -26.15 -3.24 -14.00
N VAL A 278 -25.19 -2.67 -14.73
CA VAL A 278 -23.81 -2.46 -14.28
C VAL A 278 -23.60 -0.99 -13.93
N ARG A 279 -22.92 -0.73 -12.82
CA ARG A 279 -22.55 0.63 -12.38
C ARG A 279 -21.05 0.78 -12.24
N VAL A 280 -20.54 1.94 -12.64
CA VAL A 280 -19.15 2.34 -12.39
C VAL A 280 -19.11 3.20 -11.13
N THR A 281 -18.08 3.02 -10.31
CA THR A 281 -17.75 3.92 -9.21
C THR A 281 -16.27 4.22 -9.22
N ILE A 282 -15.94 5.47 -9.51
CA ILE A 282 -14.56 5.98 -9.42
C ILE A 282 -14.38 6.58 -8.03
N LEU A 283 -13.62 5.91 -7.17
CA LEU A 283 -13.44 6.37 -5.79
C LEU A 283 -12.68 7.70 -5.72
N GLY A 284 -11.69 7.89 -6.59
CA GLY A 284 -10.88 9.10 -6.64
C GLY A 284 -10.20 9.41 -5.30
N HIS A 285 -10.14 10.70 -4.96
CA HIS A 285 -9.30 11.22 -3.86
C HIS A 285 -9.79 10.87 -2.44
N VAL A 286 -10.95 10.23 -2.27
CA VAL A 286 -11.34 9.66 -0.96
C VAL A 286 -10.32 8.64 -0.45
N GLN A 287 -9.53 8.07 -1.37
CA GLN A 287 -8.42 7.15 -1.08
C GLN A 287 -7.18 7.84 -0.49
N ARG A 288 -6.99 9.16 -0.72
CA ARG A 288 -5.89 9.96 -0.14
C ARG A 288 -6.29 10.69 1.13
N GLY A 289 -7.58 10.99 1.29
CA GLY A 289 -8.11 11.73 2.43
C GLY A 289 -8.36 10.88 3.68
N GLY A 290 -8.75 11.56 4.76
CA GLY A 290 -9.14 10.92 6.03
C GLY A 290 -7.98 10.73 7.01
N ALA A 291 -8.32 10.27 8.22
CA ALA A 291 -7.33 9.98 9.25
C ALA A 291 -6.52 8.72 8.88
N PRO A 292 -5.21 8.69 9.18
CA PRO A 292 -4.40 7.49 8.97
C PRO A 292 -4.91 6.32 9.81
N SER A 293 -4.75 5.11 9.27
CA SER A 293 -5.00 3.85 9.97
C SER A 293 -4.08 3.69 11.18
N SER A 294 -4.39 2.73 12.06
CA SER A 294 -3.51 2.40 13.18
C SER A 294 -2.12 1.95 12.71
N TYR A 295 -2.07 1.23 11.59
CA TYR A 295 -0.82 0.77 11.00
C TYR A 295 0.03 1.96 10.53
N ASP A 296 -0.52 2.84 9.68
CA ASP A 296 0.24 3.99 9.17
C ASP A 296 0.68 4.93 10.29
N ARG A 297 -0.15 5.16 11.33
CA ARG A 297 0.29 5.94 12.51
C ARG A 297 1.53 5.34 13.17
N THR A 298 1.52 4.03 13.37
CA THR A 298 2.57 3.32 14.11
C THR A 298 3.82 3.20 13.24
N MET A 299 3.68 2.67 12.02
CA MET A 299 4.77 2.46 11.09
C MET A 299 5.46 3.77 10.73
N SER A 300 4.70 4.82 10.35
CA SER A 300 5.27 6.15 10.06
C SER A 300 6.02 6.74 11.24
N THR A 301 5.55 6.49 12.47
CA THR A 301 6.28 6.92 13.68
C THR A 301 7.62 6.19 13.79
N LEU A 302 7.65 4.86 13.58
CA LEU A 302 8.87 4.07 13.68
C LEU A 302 9.91 4.48 12.63
N VAL A 303 9.52 4.61 11.36
CA VAL A 303 10.46 5.01 10.30
C VAL A 303 10.89 6.47 10.45
N GLY A 304 10.03 7.35 10.99
CA GLY A 304 10.38 8.74 11.29
C GLY A 304 11.45 8.87 12.38
N VAL A 305 11.39 8.06 13.44
CA VAL A 305 12.45 8.01 14.47
C VAL A 305 13.75 7.48 13.86
N ALA A 306 13.68 6.40 13.09
CA ALA A 306 14.86 5.81 12.46
C ALA A 306 15.52 6.73 11.44
N ALA A 307 14.75 7.58 10.74
CA ALA A 307 15.31 8.60 9.85
C ALA A 307 16.14 9.65 10.60
N VAL A 308 15.74 10.01 11.82
CA VAL A 308 16.52 10.92 12.66
C VAL A 308 17.83 10.26 13.13
N GLU A 309 17.77 8.99 13.53
CA GLU A 309 18.98 8.25 13.88
C GLU A 309 19.96 8.19 12.72
N GLU A 310 19.45 7.92 11.52
CA GLU A 310 20.24 7.85 10.30
C GLU A 310 20.88 9.20 9.95
N ILE A 311 20.10 10.28 9.91
CA ILE A 311 20.62 11.60 9.52
C ILE A 311 21.62 12.16 10.53
N LEU A 312 21.43 11.87 11.83
CA LEU A 312 22.38 12.32 12.86
C LEU A 312 23.67 11.52 12.86
N GLY A 313 23.62 10.24 12.46
CA GLY A 313 24.80 9.39 12.27
C GLY A 313 25.55 9.61 10.96
N ALA A 314 24.94 10.31 9.99
CA ALA A 314 25.52 10.51 8.67
C ALA A 314 26.83 11.33 8.71
N THR A 315 27.74 10.92 7.83
CA THR A 315 29.04 11.52 7.52
C THR A 315 29.10 11.92 6.04
N ALA A 316 30.16 12.61 5.61
CA ALA A 316 30.34 13.02 4.22
C ALA A 316 30.33 11.83 3.22
N ASP A 317 30.84 10.67 3.65
CA ASP A 317 30.89 9.45 2.82
C ASP A 317 29.63 8.58 2.96
N SER A 318 28.66 9.01 3.79
CA SER A 318 27.44 8.24 4.00
C SER A 318 26.58 8.25 2.75
N THR A 319 26.20 7.05 2.31
CA THR A 319 25.25 6.89 1.21
C THR A 319 23.85 7.29 1.70
N PRO A 320 23.08 8.12 0.95
CA PRO A 320 21.71 8.44 1.30
C PRO A 320 20.87 7.18 1.45
N GLN A 321 20.12 7.10 2.56
CA GLN A 321 19.29 5.94 2.87
C GLN A 321 17.81 6.25 2.66
N LEU A 322 17.08 5.25 2.18
CA LEU A 322 15.63 5.15 2.28
C LEU A 322 15.30 4.29 3.50
N ILE A 323 14.44 4.81 4.38
CA ILE A 323 13.95 4.06 5.54
C ILE A 323 12.57 3.51 5.21
N GLY A 324 12.42 2.19 5.36
CA GLY A 324 11.18 1.47 5.08
C GLY A 324 10.98 0.30 6.03
N MET A 325 10.05 -0.58 5.66
CA MET A 325 9.73 -1.79 6.42
C MET A 325 10.05 -3.02 5.59
N LYS A 326 10.69 -4.02 6.19
CA LYS A 326 10.87 -5.35 5.60
C LYS A 326 10.66 -6.44 6.63
N GLY A 327 9.74 -7.38 6.38
CA GLY A 327 9.41 -8.43 7.35
C GLY A 327 8.98 -7.86 8.71
N ASN A 328 8.21 -6.77 8.69
CA ASN A 328 7.78 -6.02 9.87
C ASN A 328 8.92 -5.46 10.75
N ARG A 329 10.08 -5.17 10.14
CA ARG A 329 11.21 -4.51 10.80
C ARG A 329 11.65 -3.28 10.01
N VAL A 330 12.01 -2.22 10.72
CA VAL A 330 12.59 -1.01 10.12
C VAL A 330 13.89 -1.38 9.42
N THR A 331 14.01 -1.00 8.14
CA THR A 331 15.14 -1.33 7.28
C THR A 331 15.66 -0.06 6.62
N ARG A 332 16.97 -0.02 6.39
CA ARG A 332 17.69 1.05 5.68
C ARG A 332 18.26 0.46 4.40
N LEU A 333 18.00 1.12 3.26
CA LEU A 333 18.55 0.71 1.98
C LEU A 333 19.08 1.93 1.22
N PRO A 334 20.10 1.76 0.36
CA PRO A 334 20.58 2.84 -0.49
C PRO A 334 19.43 3.45 -1.30
N LEU A 335 19.23 4.76 -1.18
CA LEU A 335 18.10 5.47 -1.75
C LEU A 335 18.04 5.31 -3.27
N MET A 336 19.18 5.52 -3.94
CA MET A 336 19.22 5.49 -5.41
C MET A 336 19.05 4.07 -5.98
N GLU A 337 19.54 3.04 -5.30
CA GLU A 337 19.24 1.65 -5.67
C GLU A 337 17.73 1.39 -5.65
N CYS A 338 17.04 1.90 -4.63
CA CYS A 338 15.59 1.75 -4.50
C CYS A 338 14.84 2.50 -5.61
N VAL A 339 15.25 3.73 -5.93
CA VAL A 339 14.68 4.52 -7.03
C VAL A 339 14.89 3.84 -8.39
N GLU A 340 16.09 3.35 -8.66
CA GLU A 340 16.45 2.68 -9.92
C GLU A 340 15.63 1.40 -10.12
N LYS A 341 15.52 0.56 -9.10
CA LYS A 341 14.70 -0.65 -9.15
C LYS A 341 13.21 -0.35 -9.29
N THR A 342 12.73 0.74 -8.69
CA THR A 342 11.35 1.22 -8.88
C THR A 342 11.09 1.64 -10.32
N ARG A 343 12.03 2.37 -10.93
CA ARG A 343 11.95 2.73 -12.36
C ARG A 343 12.01 1.50 -13.26
N ALA A 344 12.78 0.47 -12.90
CA ALA A 344 12.86 -0.79 -13.62
C ALA A 344 11.51 -1.53 -13.65
N ILE A 345 10.71 -1.48 -12.57
CA ILE A 345 9.34 -2.02 -12.57
C ILE A 345 8.49 -1.33 -13.64
N ASN A 346 8.50 0.01 -13.62
CA ASN A 346 7.74 0.81 -14.57
C ASN A 346 8.21 0.61 -16.03
N ALA A 347 9.52 0.42 -16.23
CA ALA A 347 10.08 0.09 -17.54
C ALA A 347 9.61 -1.28 -18.02
N ALA A 348 9.68 -2.30 -17.15
CA ALA A 348 9.23 -3.65 -17.48
C ALA A 348 7.75 -3.69 -17.90
N ILE A 349 6.87 -2.93 -17.24
CA ILE A 349 5.46 -2.81 -17.64
C ILE A 349 5.33 -2.16 -19.02
N ARG A 350 6.01 -1.04 -19.28
CA ARG A 350 5.99 -0.35 -20.59
C ARG A 350 6.53 -1.22 -21.73
N GLU A 351 7.57 -2.00 -21.44
CA GLU A 351 8.21 -2.94 -22.38
C GLU A 351 7.46 -4.27 -22.50
N ARG A 352 6.30 -4.40 -21.81
CA ARG A 352 5.44 -5.60 -21.81
C ARG A 352 6.13 -6.84 -21.23
N ASN A 353 7.18 -6.66 -20.43
CA ASN A 353 7.83 -7.70 -19.65
C ASN A 353 7.16 -7.86 -18.28
N PHE A 354 5.90 -8.33 -18.30
CA PHE A 354 5.08 -8.47 -17.09
C PHE A 354 5.65 -9.48 -16.08
N ALA A 355 6.37 -10.51 -16.55
CA ALA A 355 7.03 -11.48 -15.68
C ALA A 355 8.10 -10.80 -14.81
N GLN A 356 8.94 -9.95 -15.41
CA GLN A 356 9.93 -9.17 -14.69
C GLN A 356 9.28 -8.14 -13.74
N ALA A 357 8.20 -7.48 -14.18
CA ALA A 357 7.47 -6.54 -13.32
C ALA A 357 6.94 -7.24 -12.04
N MET A 358 6.33 -8.42 -12.19
CA MET A 358 5.86 -9.25 -11.07
C MET A 358 7.00 -9.72 -10.17
N GLU A 359 8.16 -10.07 -10.72
CA GLU A 359 9.34 -10.45 -9.93
C GLU A 359 9.88 -9.28 -9.09
N LEU A 360 10.00 -8.10 -9.69
CA LEU A 360 10.50 -6.91 -9.02
C LEU A 360 9.55 -6.39 -7.92
N ARG A 361 8.24 -6.61 -8.03
CA ARG A 361 7.27 -6.36 -6.93
C ARG A 361 7.49 -7.26 -5.71
N GLY A 362 8.23 -8.35 -5.86
CA GLY A 362 8.62 -9.25 -4.78
C GLY A 362 7.62 -10.36 -4.48
N ARG A 363 8.07 -11.31 -3.66
CA ARG A 363 7.34 -12.57 -3.38
C ARG A 363 5.98 -12.37 -2.73
N GLY A 364 5.85 -11.38 -1.83
CA GLY A 364 4.58 -11.10 -1.15
C GLY A 364 3.47 -10.69 -2.12
N PHE A 365 3.81 -9.85 -3.11
CA PHE A 365 2.89 -9.42 -4.16
C PHE A 365 2.48 -10.60 -5.06
N GLN A 366 3.46 -11.38 -5.52
CA GLN A 366 3.22 -12.57 -6.36
C GLN A 366 2.32 -13.60 -5.65
N GLU A 367 2.56 -13.83 -4.37
CA GLU A 367 1.76 -14.78 -3.59
C GLU A 367 0.35 -14.27 -3.39
N SER A 368 0.17 -12.99 -3.06
CA SER A 368 -1.15 -12.35 -2.95
C SER A 368 -1.93 -12.47 -4.27
N PHE A 369 -1.26 -12.26 -5.41
CA PHE A 369 -1.86 -12.43 -6.73
C PHE A 369 -2.28 -13.88 -7.01
N ARG A 370 -1.44 -14.86 -6.71
CA ARG A 370 -1.80 -16.29 -6.85
C ARG A 370 -3.00 -16.65 -5.98
N ILE A 371 -3.01 -16.14 -4.74
CA ILE A 371 -4.12 -16.36 -3.81
C ILE A 371 -5.41 -15.78 -4.37
N LEU A 372 -5.38 -14.54 -4.85
CA LEU A 372 -6.55 -13.90 -5.44
C LEU A 372 -7.07 -14.73 -6.62
N ARG A 373 -6.21 -15.16 -7.55
CA ARG A 373 -6.61 -15.97 -8.72
C ARG A 373 -7.37 -17.25 -8.37
N THR A 374 -7.09 -17.87 -7.21
CA THR A 374 -7.88 -19.01 -6.75
C THR A 374 -9.19 -18.56 -6.11
N LEU A 375 -9.16 -17.53 -5.27
CA LEU A 375 -10.34 -17.07 -4.53
C LEU A 375 -11.43 -16.45 -5.41
N VAL A 376 -11.08 -15.82 -6.54
CA VAL A 376 -12.05 -15.17 -7.45
C VAL A 376 -12.78 -16.13 -8.38
N ARG A 377 -12.41 -17.43 -8.38
CA ARG A 377 -13.02 -18.40 -9.29
C ARG A 377 -14.51 -18.57 -9.00
N ALA A 378 -15.26 -18.77 -10.09
CA ALA A 378 -16.68 -19.11 -10.00
C ALA A 378 -16.90 -20.50 -9.38
N LEU A 379 -16.04 -21.45 -9.74
CA LEU A 379 -16.09 -22.85 -9.34
C LEU A 379 -14.66 -23.38 -9.12
N PRO A 380 -14.48 -24.40 -8.26
CA PRO A 380 -13.18 -25.06 -8.08
C PRO A 380 -12.76 -25.80 -9.35
N HIS A 381 -11.46 -26.05 -9.52
CA HIS A 381 -11.02 -27.00 -10.54
C HIS A 381 -11.53 -28.41 -10.25
N GLU A 382 -11.78 -29.16 -11.33
CA GLU A 382 -12.00 -30.60 -11.19
C GLU A 382 -10.72 -31.29 -10.67
N PRO A 383 -10.86 -32.23 -9.72
CA PRO A 383 -9.73 -33.02 -9.24
C PRO A 383 -9.04 -33.75 -10.40
N LYS A 384 -7.71 -33.80 -10.40
CA LYS A 384 -6.99 -34.54 -11.45
C LYS A 384 -7.27 -36.05 -11.32
N PRO A 385 -7.36 -36.78 -12.44
CA PRO A 385 -7.52 -38.24 -12.40
C PRO A 385 -6.43 -38.90 -11.55
N GLY A 386 -6.82 -39.77 -10.61
CA GLY A 386 -5.90 -40.46 -9.70
C GLY A 386 -5.32 -39.60 -8.56
N GLN A 387 -5.74 -38.35 -8.41
CA GLN A 387 -5.30 -37.49 -7.32
C GLN A 387 -5.82 -37.98 -5.97
N ARG A 388 -4.94 -37.99 -4.96
CA ARG A 388 -5.33 -38.24 -3.57
C ARG A 388 -6.26 -37.13 -3.07
N ARG A 389 -7.44 -37.51 -2.61
CA ARG A 389 -8.42 -36.63 -1.97
C ARG A 389 -8.36 -36.83 -0.46
N LEU A 390 -8.29 -35.73 0.28
CA LEU A 390 -8.28 -35.72 1.74
C LEU A 390 -9.63 -35.22 2.24
N ASN A 391 -10.02 -35.65 3.44
CA ASN A 391 -11.12 -35.06 4.19
C ASN A 391 -10.51 -34.11 5.21
N LEU A 392 -10.69 -32.81 5.01
CA LEU A 392 -10.07 -31.76 5.82
C LEU A 392 -11.18 -31.04 6.58
N ALA A 393 -11.10 -31.06 7.91
CA ALA A 393 -12.01 -30.31 8.75
C ALA A 393 -11.42 -28.95 9.14
N VAL A 394 -12.27 -27.92 9.17
CA VAL A 394 -11.94 -26.58 9.64
C VAL A 394 -12.88 -26.24 10.79
N MET A 395 -12.33 -25.64 11.83
CA MET A 395 -13.09 -25.14 12.98
C MET A 395 -12.44 -23.87 13.51
N THR A 396 -13.24 -23.03 14.15
CA THR A 396 -12.78 -21.90 14.96
C THR A 396 -12.90 -22.29 16.43
N ALA A 397 -12.04 -21.74 17.27
CA ALA A 397 -12.05 -22.00 18.71
C ALA A 397 -11.61 -20.75 19.48
N SER A 398 -12.04 -20.68 20.75
CA SER A 398 -11.86 -19.56 21.67
C SER A 398 -12.81 -18.37 21.41
N ALA A 399 -12.43 -17.18 21.86
CA ALA A 399 -13.18 -15.95 21.62
C ALA A 399 -13.20 -15.57 20.13
N PRO A 400 -14.30 -15.01 19.61
CA PRO A 400 -14.35 -14.55 18.23
C PRO A 400 -13.35 -13.43 17.97
N ALA A 401 -12.68 -13.48 16.83
CA ALA A 401 -11.75 -12.47 16.37
C ALA A 401 -12.05 -12.09 14.90
N PRO A 402 -11.96 -10.80 14.52
CA PRO A 402 -12.04 -10.41 13.12
C PRO A 402 -11.02 -11.19 12.27
N GLY A 403 -11.45 -11.68 11.12
CA GLY A 403 -10.63 -12.48 10.20
C GLY A 403 -10.76 -14.00 10.35
N MET A 404 -11.46 -14.51 11.38
CA MET A 404 -11.75 -15.95 11.48
C MET A 404 -12.52 -16.46 10.26
N ASN A 405 -13.60 -15.78 9.87
CA ASN A 405 -14.38 -16.11 8.67
C ASN A 405 -13.54 -16.02 7.39
N THR A 406 -12.70 -14.99 7.25
CA THR A 406 -11.78 -14.83 6.13
C THR A 406 -10.81 -16.00 6.01
N ALA A 407 -10.27 -16.48 7.15
CA ALA A 407 -9.38 -17.63 7.20
C ALA A 407 -10.10 -18.94 6.83
N VAL A 408 -11.31 -19.17 7.36
CA VAL A 408 -12.13 -20.34 6.99
C VAL A 408 -12.47 -20.32 5.51
N ARG A 409 -12.91 -19.17 4.98
CA ARG A 409 -13.20 -18.98 3.55
C ARG A 409 -12.01 -19.36 2.68
N ALA A 410 -10.82 -18.87 3.03
CA ALA A 410 -9.60 -19.20 2.30
C ALA A 410 -9.32 -20.71 2.35
N ALA A 411 -9.34 -21.32 3.55
CA ALA A 411 -9.09 -22.75 3.72
C ALA A 411 -10.08 -23.61 2.91
N VAL A 412 -11.37 -23.30 2.97
CA VAL A 412 -12.43 -24.02 2.24
C VAL A 412 -12.25 -23.88 0.73
N ARG A 413 -12.15 -22.65 0.21
CA ARG A 413 -11.98 -22.41 -1.23
C ARG A 413 -10.73 -23.10 -1.77
N PHE A 414 -9.60 -23.02 -1.06
CA PHE A 414 -8.38 -23.67 -1.51
C PHE A 414 -8.40 -25.19 -1.40
N GLY A 415 -9.03 -25.75 -0.38
CA GLY A 415 -9.17 -27.19 -0.24
C GLY A 415 -10.05 -27.77 -1.35
N LEU A 416 -11.17 -27.12 -1.64
CA LEU A 416 -12.07 -27.49 -2.74
C LEU A 416 -11.40 -27.32 -4.12
N ASP A 417 -10.67 -26.22 -4.36
CA ASP A 417 -9.95 -25.99 -5.62
C ASP A 417 -8.84 -27.05 -5.86
N ARG A 418 -8.29 -27.60 -4.77
CA ARG A 418 -7.35 -28.73 -4.82
C ARG A 418 -8.05 -30.09 -4.84
N GLY A 419 -9.38 -30.16 -4.94
CA GLY A 419 -10.14 -31.41 -5.03
C GLY A 419 -10.27 -32.19 -3.72
N HIS A 420 -10.01 -31.57 -2.57
CA HIS A 420 -10.26 -32.17 -1.26
C HIS A 420 -11.73 -31.99 -0.84
N HIS A 421 -12.18 -32.82 0.12
CA HIS A 421 -13.45 -32.62 0.80
C HIS A 421 -13.22 -31.71 2.00
N MET A 422 -14.03 -30.67 2.11
CA MET A 422 -13.93 -29.69 3.19
C MET A 422 -15.10 -29.88 4.14
N LEU A 423 -14.80 -30.04 5.42
CA LEU A 423 -15.77 -30.19 6.50
C LEU A 423 -15.68 -28.98 7.43
N GLY A 424 -16.81 -28.48 7.89
CA GLY A 424 -16.93 -27.46 8.91
C GLY A 424 -17.42 -28.08 10.21
N ILE A 425 -16.67 -27.91 11.29
CA ILE A 425 -17.12 -28.29 12.63
C ILE A 425 -17.76 -27.05 13.24
N ASN A 426 -19.05 -27.14 13.55
CA ASN A 426 -19.75 -26.04 14.20
C ASN A 426 -19.39 -26.00 15.70
N ASN A 427 -19.47 -24.83 16.32
CA ASN A 427 -19.34 -24.65 17.76
C ASN A 427 -18.08 -25.30 18.37
N SER A 428 -16.94 -25.14 17.69
CA SER A 428 -15.62 -25.58 18.17
C SER A 428 -15.61 -27.06 18.61
N PHE A 429 -14.92 -27.37 19.71
CA PHE A 429 -14.84 -28.73 20.24
C PHE A 429 -16.17 -29.29 20.74
N LEU A 430 -17.13 -28.45 21.14
CA LEU A 430 -18.44 -28.94 21.57
C LEU A 430 -19.20 -29.57 20.40
N GLY A 431 -19.25 -28.89 19.25
CA GLY A 431 -19.86 -29.50 18.08
C GLY A 431 -19.06 -30.69 17.56
N LEU A 432 -17.74 -30.73 17.74
CA LEU A 432 -16.98 -31.95 17.44
C LEU A 432 -17.40 -33.14 18.32
N ILE A 433 -17.57 -32.93 19.63
CA ILE A 433 -18.05 -33.94 20.59
C ILE A 433 -19.47 -34.40 20.25
N GLU A 434 -20.31 -33.48 19.77
CA GLU A 434 -21.71 -33.73 19.41
C GLU A 434 -21.88 -34.22 17.96
N ASN A 435 -20.79 -34.39 17.21
CA ASN A 435 -20.79 -34.72 15.78
C ASN A 435 -21.59 -33.71 14.91
N ASP A 436 -21.59 -32.44 15.30
CA ASP A 436 -22.13 -31.30 14.53
C ASP A 436 -21.12 -30.84 13.47
N ILE A 437 -21.00 -31.67 12.43
CA ILE A 437 -20.09 -31.49 11.29
C ILE A 437 -20.91 -31.38 10.01
N ARG A 438 -20.63 -30.36 9.20
CA ARG A 438 -21.24 -30.18 7.87
C ARG A 438 -20.20 -30.23 6.77
N GLU A 439 -20.56 -30.75 5.60
CA GLU A 439 -19.72 -30.61 4.40
C GLU A 439 -19.87 -29.20 3.83
N PHE A 440 -18.76 -28.63 3.36
CA PHE A 440 -18.72 -27.33 2.70
C PHE A 440 -18.69 -27.49 1.18
N GLY A 441 -19.63 -26.83 0.51
CA GLY A 441 -19.56 -26.47 -0.90
C GLY A 441 -18.80 -25.16 -1.13
N TRP A 442 -18.54 -24.87 -2.41
CA TRP A 442 -17.82 -23.66 -2.84
C TRP A 442 -18.50 -22.38 -2.34
N MET A 443 -19.82 -22.31 -2.49
CA MET A 443 -20.61 -21.11 -2.22
C MET A 443 -21.02 -20.92 -0.76
N ASP A 444 -20.78 -21.92 0.11
CA ASP A 444 -21.16 -21.83 1.52
C ASP A 444 -20.34 -20.79 2.30
N VAL A 445 -19.18 -20.42 1.78
CA VAL A 445 -18.29 -19.38 2.34
C VAL A 445 -18.24 -18.12 1.47
N ASP A 446 -19.21 -17.95 0.56
CA ASP A 446 -19.38 -16.71 -0.18
C ASP A 446 -19.69 -15.54 0.78
N HIS A 447 -19.24 -14.33 0.47
CA HIS A 447 -19.36 -13.13 1.32
C HIS A 447 -18.65 -13.15 2.68
N TRP A 448 -18.07 -14.28 3.11
CA TRP A 448 -17.33 -14.37 4.40
C TRP A 448 -16.05 -13.52 4.46
N ALA A 449 -15.65 -12.88 3.36
CA ALA A 449 -14.47 -12.03 3.30
C ALA A 449 -14.55 -10.82 4.26
N SER A 450 -15.71 -10.15 4.33
CA SER A 450 -15.94 -8.94 5.12
C SER A 450 -16.69 -9.17 6.43
N MET A 451 -17.11 -10.42 6.73
CA MET A 451 -17.91 -10.71 7.92
C MET A 451 -17.04 -10.86 9.18
N GLY A 452 -17.38 -10.08 10.22
CA GLY A 452 -16.83 -10.26 11.55
C GLY A 452 -17.36 -11.51 12.27
N GLY A 453 -16.81 -11.82 13.44
CA GLY A 453 -17.25 -12.96 14.24
C GLY A 453 -16.78 -14.31 13.71
N SER A 454 -17.61 -15.34 13.87
CA SER A 454 -17.34 -16.73 13.46
C SER A 454 -18.63 -17.42 13.05
N GLU A 455 -18.81 -17.65 11.76
CA GLU A 455 -20.01 -18.31 11.20
C GLU A 455 -20.12 -19.79 11.53
N LEU A 456 -18.99 -20.45 11.79
CA LEU A 456 -18.99 -21.80 12.34
C LEU A 456 -19.38 -21.82 13.83
N GLY A 457 -19.54 -20.66 14.48
CA GLY A 457 -19.66 -20.57 15.94
C GLY A 457 -18.33 -20.87 16.63
N THR A 458 -18.05 -20.19 17.74
CA THR A 458 -16.80 -20.38 18.49
C THR A 458 -17.03 -20.31 19.98
N ASN A 459 -16.36 -21.17 20.74
CA ASN A 459 -16.39 -21.16 22.20
C ASN A 459 -15.03 -21.55 22.81
N ARG A 460 -14.92 -21.42 24.13
CA ARG A 460 -13.67 -21.64 24.89
C ARG A 460 -13.56 -23.06 25.48
N HIS A 461 -14.45 -23.99 25.12
CA HIS A 461 -14.39 -25.35 25.65
C HIS A 461 -13.08 -26.02 25.25
N VAL A 462 -12.41 -26.64 26.21
CA VAL A 462 -11.21 -27.45 26.00
C VAL A 462 -11.58 -28.88 26.34
N PRO A 463 -11.42 -29.86 25.42
CA PRO A 463 -11.77 -31.25 25.68
C PRO A 463 -11.06 -31.81 26.92
N VAL A 464 -11.80 -32.52 27.77
CA VAL A 464 -11.27 -33.19 28.96
C VAL A 464 -11.83 -34.61 29.13
N GLY A 465 -11.01 -35.52 29.67
CA GLY A 465 -11.45 -36.85 30.09
C GLY A 465 -12.23 -37.61 29.02
N LYS A 466 -13.54 -37.76 29.23
CA LYS A 466 -14.44 -38.50 28.34
C LYS A 466 -14.60 -37.87 26.94
N ASP A 467 -14.35 -36.57 26.80
CA ASP A 467 -14.52 -35.84 25.55
C ASP A 467 -13.63 -36.41 24.43
N PHE A 468 -12.43 -36.88 24.78
CA PHE A 468 -11.51 -37.48 23.81
C PHE A 468 -12.05 -38.78 23.20
N TYR A 469 -12.91 -39.51 23.91
CA TYR A 469 -13.56 -40.71 23.36
C TYR A 469 -14.72 -40.37 22.43
N ALA A 470 -15.32 -39.19 22.56
CA ALA A 470 -16.35 -38.72 21.63
C ALA A 470 -15.73 -38.12 20.35
N ILE A 471 -14.52 -37.57 20.46
CA ILE A 471 -13.78 -37.00 19.34
C ILE A 471 -13.09 -38.07 18.48
N ALA A 472 -12.62 -39.16 19.09
CA ALA A 472 -11.93 -40.27 18.42
C ALA A 472 -12.92 -41.24 17.77
#